data_AF-A0A3S3QVT0-F1
#
_entry.id   AF-A0A3S3QVT0-F1
#
_cell.length_a   1.000
_cell.length_b   1.000
_cell.length_c   1.000
_cell.angle_alpha   90.00
_cell.angle_beta   90.00
_cell.angle_gamma   90.00
#
_symmetry.space_group_name_H-M   'P 1'
#
loop_
_entity.id
_entity.type
_entity.pdbx_description
1 polymer ?
#
loop_
_entity_poly.entity_id
_entity_poly.type
_entity_poly.pdbx_seq_one_letter_code
_entity_poly.pdbx_strand_id
1 'polypeptide(L)'
;MKHLNRTATLGALLALFTAMTPALADSVAYVNKGLVGVGRIPASQKDKFGETFGSGSGMAIDAKGWVRNGASYKGSLWLLPDRGYNVAGTADYRPRLNTIAIELTPTAPGAAPAAGQEQAGVKATLADTMLLTDDKGADATGLDPLNGVREAAG
;
A
#
# COMPACT_ATOMS: atom_id res chain seq x y z
N MET A 1 -26.98 28.42 55.49
CA MET A 1 -25.89 28.09 54.55
C MET A 1 -25.79 26.57 54.47
N LYS A 2 -26.19 25.95 53.34
CA LYS A 2 -26.08 24.50 53.12
C LYS A 2 -24.74 24.23 52.42
N HIS A 3 -23.82 23.55 53.06
CA HIS A 3 -22.57 23.11 52.43
C HIS A 3 -22.86 21.90 51.54
N LEU A 4 -22.65 22.06 50.24
CA LEU A 4 -22.81 21.01 49.24
C LEU A 4 -21.43 20.43 48.91
N ASN A 5 -21.11 19.27 49.47
CA ASN A 5 -19.86 18.57 49.15
C ASN A 5 -20.01 17.88 47.80
N ARG A 6 -19.36 18.41 46.76
CA ARG A 6 -19.22 17.75 45.45
C ARG A 6 -17.98 16.87 45.50
N THR A 7 -18.18 15.57 45.65
CA THR A 7 -17.10 14.58 45.48
C THR A 7 -16.77 14.50 43.99
N ALA A 8 -15.65 15.08 43.58
CA ALA A 8 -15.10 14.85 42.25
C ALA A 8 -14.22 13.60 42.30
N THR A 9 -14.70 12.50 41.73
CA THR A 9 -13.89 11.30 41.52
C THR A 9 -12.91 11.56 40.39
N LEU A 10 -11.63 11.67 40.73
CA LEU A 10 -10.53 11.72 39.77
C LEU A 10 -10.28 10.30 39.27
N GLY A 11 -10.89 9.92 38.15
CA GLY A 11 -10.58 8.69 37.45
C GLY A 11 -9.22 8.83 36.75
N ALA A 12 -8.15 8.34 37.37
CA ALA A 12 -6.85 8.23 36.71
C ALA A 12 -6.90 7.08 35.69
N LEU A 13 -7.11 7.41 34.43
CA LEU A 13 -6.86 6.50 33.30
C LEU A 13 -5.34 6.38 33.13
N LEU A 14 -4.77 5.30 33.67
CA LEU A 14 -3.39 4.93 33.39
C LEU A 14 -3.33 4.31 31.99
N ALA A 15 -3.04 5.13 30.98
CA ALA A 15 -2.74 4.62 29.64
C ALA A 15 -1.40 3.89 29.68
N LEU A 16 -1.41 2.57 29.57
CA LEU A 16 -0.20 1.78 29.29
C LEU A 16 0.27 2.11 27.87
N PHE A 17 1.18 3.06 27.74
CA PHE A 17 1.95 3.22 26.52
C PHE A 17 3.05 2.16 26.50
N THR A 18 2.91 1.14 25.65
CA THR A 18 4.05 0.32 25.26
C THR A 18 5.02 1.21 24.50
N ALA A 19 6.12 1.58 25.14
CA ALA A 19 7.21 2.28 24.47
C ALA A 19 7.68 1.42 23.28
N MET A 20 7.53 1.94 22.06
CA MET A 20 8.05 1.27 20.87
C MET A 20 9.58 1.27 20.95
N THR A 21 10.17 0.11 21.19
CA THR A 21 11.63 -0.05 21.22
C THR A 21 12.18 0.13 19.81
N PRO A 22 13.13 1.06 19.59
CA PRO A 22 13.78 1.19 18.30
C PRO A 22 14.63 -0.04 18.01
N ALA A 23 14.56 -0.54 16.77
CA ALA A 23 15.56 -1.44 16.22
C ALA A 23 16.77 -0.61 15.75
N LEU A 24 17.98 -1.03 16.08
CA LEU A 24 19.19 -0.38 15.62
C LEU A 24 19.74 -1.13 14.41
N ALA A 25 19.94 -0.43 13.29
CA ALA A 25 20.69 -0.92 12.13
C ALA A 25 21.54 0.23 11.60
N ASP A 26 22.81 -0.03 11.27
CA ASP A 26 23.75 0.97 10.75
C ASP A 26 23.87 2.26 11.59
N SER A 27 23.80 2.13 12.92
CA SER A 27 23.74 3.26 13.87
C SER A 27 22.52 4.18 13.73
N VAL A 28 21.50 3.74 12.99
CA VAL A 28 20.21 4.40 12.84
C VAL A 28 19.16 3.67 13.68
N ALA A 29 18.39 4.45 14.45
CA ALA A 29 17.27 3.95 15.25
C ALA A 29 15.99 3.95 14.41
N TYR A 30 15.47 2.76 14.11
CA TYR A 30 14.21 2.54 13.42
C TYR A 30 13.10 2.22 14.41
N VAL A 31 12.07 3.06 14.46
CA VAL A 31 10.90 2.81 15.31
C VAL A 31 9.77 2.28 14.43
N ASN A 32 9.37 1.03 14.64
CA ASN A 32 8.15 0.49 14.05
C ASN A 32 6.95 1.21 14.68
N LYS A 33 6.13 1.88 13.87
CA LYS A 33 4.95 2.64 14.31
C LYS A 33 3.64 1.85 14.28
N GLY A 34 3.71 0.54 14.05
CA GLY A 34 2.55 -0.32 13.85
C GLY A 34 1.80 0.00 12.56
N LEU A 35 0.53 -0.40 12.50
CA LEU A 35 -0.37 -0.03 11.40
C LEU A 35 -0.73 1.45 11.51
N VAL A 36 -0.21 2.25 10.58
CA VAL A 36 -0.41 3.72 10.59
C VAL A 36 -1.45 4.22 9.60
N GLY A 37 -2.01 3.34 8.75
CA GLY A 37 -3.03 3.73 7.79
C GLY A 37 -3.50 2.54 6.97
N VAL A 38 -4.77 2.57 6.57
CA VAL A 38 -5.37 1.60 5.66
C VAL A 38 -6.08 2.37 4.56
N GLY A 39 -6.13 1.76 3.38
CA GLY A 39 -6.84 2.26 2.21
C GLY A 39 -7.37 1.11 1.36
N ARG A 40 -8.13 1.44 0.33
CA ARG A 40 -8.64 0.47 -0.65
C ARG A 40 -8.53 1.01 -2.06
N ILE A 41 -8.32 0.09 -2.99
CA ILE A 41 -8.64 0.27 -4.41
C ILE A 41 -9.91 -0.54 -4.69
N PRO A 42 -10.92 0.00 -5.39
CA PRO A 42 -12.14 -0.75 -5.70
C PRO A 42 -11.82 -2.03 -6.48
N ALA A 43 -12.50 -3.13 -6.16
CA ALA A 43 -12.31 -4.40 -6.88
C ALA A 43 -12.73 -4.33 -8.37
N SER A 44 -13.60 -3.38 -8.72
CA SER A 44 -14.02 -3.09 -10.08
C SER A 44 -13.12 -2.08 -10.81
N GLN A 45 -12.06 -1.60 -10.17
CA GLN A 45 -11.10 -0.69 -10.79
C GLN A 45 -10.55 -1.34 -12.06
N LYS A 46 -10.56 -0.60 -13.16
CA LYS A 46 -9.97 -1.01 -14.43
C LYS A 46 -8.77 -0.14 -14.75
N ASP A 47 -7.80 -0.70 -15.45
CA ASP A 47 -6.71 0.05 -16.05
C ASP A 47 -7.15 0.74 -17.34
N LYS A 48 -6.22 1.48 -17.97
CA LYS A 48 -6.47 2.20 -19.23
C LYS A 48 -6.72 1.28 -20.44
N PHE A 49 -6.48 -0.02 -20.29
CA PHE A 49 -6.75 -1.04 -21.30
C PHE A 49 -8.09 -1.75 -21.06
N GLY A 50 -8.83 -1.37 -20.02
CA GLY A 50 -10.16 -1.90 -19.69
C GLY A 50 -10.13 -3.21 -18.89
N GLU A 51 -8.95 -3.64 -18.43
CA GLU A 51 -8.78 -4.87 -17.65
C GLU A 51 -8.86 -4.56 -16.15
N THR A 52 -9.39 -5.50 -15.35
CA THR A 52 -9.53 -5.30 -13.91
C THR A 52 -8.17 -5.25 -13.20
N PHE A 53 -8.04 -4.32 -12.26
CA PHE A 53 -6.91 -4.23 -11.35
C PHE A 53 -6.88 -5.46 -10.44
N GLY A 54 -5.89 -6.32 -10.65
CA GLY A 54 -5.71 -7.58 -9.92
C GLY A 54 -4.86 -7.45 -8.65
N SER A 55 -4.48 -8.60 -8.08
CA SER A 55 -3.52 -8.66 -6.97
C SER A 55 -2.12 -8.22 -7.43
N GLY A 56 -1.29 -7.77 -6.50
CA GLY A 56 0.13 -7.45 -6.74
C GLY A 56 1.05 -8.48 -6.10
N SER A 57 2.18 -8.73 -6.77
CA SER A 57 3.24 -9.64 -6.28
C SER A 57 4.57 -8.92 -6.05
N GLY A 58 4.87 -7.89 -6.83
CA GLY A 58 6.08 -7.07 -6.68
C GLY A 58 5.73 -5.60 -6.50
N MET A 59 6.44 -4.89 -5.63
CA MET A 59 6.23 -3.46 -5.39
C MET A 59 7.54 -2.72 -5.19
N ALA A 60 7.63 -1.51 -5.73
CA ALA A 60 8.74 -0.59 -5.51
C ALA A 60 8.23 0.83 -5.28
N ILE A 61 8.81 1.53 -4.31
CA ILE A 61 8.47 2.92 -4.02
C ILE A 61 9.25 3.83 -4.99
N ASP A 62 8.56 4.79 -5.61
CA ASP A 62 9.23 5.87 -6.37
C ASP A 62 9.83 6.90 -5.40
N ALA A 63 10.95 6.55 -4.76
CA ALA A 63 11.51 7.33 -3.65
C ALA A 63 11.77 8.82 -3.98
N LYS A 64 12.01 9.16 -5.24
CA LYS A 64 12.25 10.55 -5.68
C LYS A 64 10.97 11.39 -5.71
N GLY A 65 9.81 10.76 -5.94
CA GLY A 65 8.52 11.43 -6.06
C GLY A 65 7.82 11.70 -4.72
N TRP A 66 8.33 11.17 -3.59
CA TRP A 66 7.66 11.34 -2.31
C TRP A 66 7.93 12.71 -1.68
N VAL A 67 6.85 13.37 -1.30
CA VAL A 67 6.87 14.66 -0.63
C VAL A 67 6.04 14.59 0.64
N ARG A 68 6.51 15.29 1.67
CA ARG A 68 5.74 15.54 2.90
C ARG A 68 5.04 16.88 2.78
N ASN A 69 3.75 16.92 3.11
CA ASN A 69 2.95 18.13 3.21
C ASN A 69 2.27 18.17 4.59
N GLY A 70 2.89 18.90 5.53
CA GLY A 70 2.44 18.94 6.92
C GLY A 70 2.45 17.57 7.60
N ALA A 71 1.28 17.05 7.93
CA ALA A 71 1.09 15.73 8.54
C ALA A 71 0.88 14.60 7.51
N SER A 72 0.75 14.93 6.23
CA SER A 72 0.47 13.97 5.16
C SER A 72 1.67 13.78 4.25
N TYR A 73 1.65 12.69 3.49
CA TYR A 73 2.65 12.32 2.50
C TYR A 73 1.96 12.04 1.18
N LYS A 74 2.61 12.39 0.08
CA LYS A 74 2.15 12.05 -1.26
C LYS A 74 3.32 11.51 -2.08
N GLY A 75 3.08 10.49 -2.86
CA GLY A 75 4.05 9.92 -3.78
C GLY A 75 3.44 8.80 -4.60
N SER A 76 4.30 7.97 -5.18
CA SER A 76 3.87 6.84 -5.99
C SER A 76 4.62 5.58 -5.61
N LEU A 77 4.03 4.45 -5.96
CA LEU A 77 4.71 3.16 -6.05
C LEU A 77 4.37 2.51 -7.39
N TRP A 78 5.28 1.66 -7.87
CA TRP A 78 5.03 0.77 -8.98
C TRP A 78 4.69 -0.61 -8.44
N LEU A 79 3.68 -1.23 -9.03
CA LEU A 79 3.19 -2.56 -8.67
C LEU A 79 3.21 -3.46 -9.90
N LEU A 80 3.89 -4.59 -9.77
CA LEU A 80 3.81 -5.70 -10.71
C LEU A 80 2.65 -6.61 -10.28
N PRO A 81 1.70 -6.91 -11.17
CA PRO A 81 0.58 -7.77 -10.85
C PRO A 81 1.06 -9.20 -10.57
N ASP A 82 0.23 -9.93 -9.83
CA ASP A 82 0.33 -11.39 -9.78
C ASP A 82 -0.09 -12.00 -11.13
N ARG A 83 0.25 -13.26 -11.38
CA ARG A 83 -0.12 -14.01 -12.59
C ARG A 83 -1.60 -14.41 -12.68
N GLY A 84 -2.45 -13.84 -11.82
CA GLY A 84 -3.88 -14.07 -11.79
C GLY A 84 -4.31 -15.35 -11.04
N TYR A 85 -5.63 -15.55 -10.96
CA TYR A 85 -6.24 -16.70 -10.31
C TYR A 85 -5.90 -17.99 -11.08
N ASN A 86 -5.30 -18.97 -10.39
CA ASN A 86 -4.70 -20.15 -11.01
C ASN A 86 -5.38 -21.48 -10.61
N VAL A 87 -6.52 -21.46 -9.92
CA VAL A 87 -7.18 -22.70 -9.45
C VAL A 87 -7.86 -23.46 -10.60
N ALA A 88 -8.43 -22.74 -11.58
CA ALA A 88 -9.14 -23.34 -12.72
C ALA A 88 -8.27 -23.47 -14.00
N GLY A 89 -6.97 -23.20 -13.87
CA GLY A 89 -6.03 -23.08 -15.00
C GLY A 89 -5.26 -21.76 -14.94
N THR A 90 -4.11 -21.72 -15.61
CA THR A 90 -3.28 -20.52 -15.67
C THR A 90 -3.94 -19.48 -16.56
N ALA A 91 -4.16 -18.27 -16.04
CA ALA A 91 -4.59 -17.12 -16.82
C ALA A 91 -3.37 -16.44 -17.44
N ASP A 92 -3.43 -16.15 -18.75
CA ASP A 92 -2.41 -15.32 -19.40
C ASP A 92 -2.68 -13.83 -19.11
N TYR A 93 -2.44 -13.44 -17.85
CA TYR A 93 -2.58 -12.04 -17.45
C TYR A 93 -1.38 -11.24 -17.99
N ARG A 94 -1.65 -10.34 -18.94
CA ARG A 94 -0.61 -9.54 -19.61
C ARG A 94 0.25 -8.79 -18.60
N PRO A 95 1.57 -9.03 -18.53
CA PRO A 95 2.45 -8.35 -17.60
C PRO A 95 2.43 -6.84 -17.82
N ARG A 96 2.41 -6.08 -16.73
CA ARG A 96 2.34 -4.61 -16.76
C ARG A 96 2.92 -4.01 -15.49
N LEU A 97 3.32 -2.75 -15.53
CA LEU A 97 3.56 -1.95 -14.34
C LEU A 97 2.34 -1.08 -14.07
N ASN A 98 1.75 -1.22 -12.89
CA ASN A 98 0.72 -0.32 -12.38
C ASN A 98 1.39 0.78 -11.56
N THR A 99 1.18 2.04 -11.95
CA THR A 99 1.59 3.18 -11.15
C THR A 99 0.46 3.54 -10.19
N ILE A 100 0.69 3.35 -8.89
CA ILE A 100 -0.27 3.68 -7.84
C ILE A 100 0.15 4.99 -7.18
N ALA A 101 -0.68 6.03 -7.36
CA ALA A 101 -0.55 7.26 -6.61
C ALA A 101 -1.07 7.04 -5.18
N ILE A 102 -0.30 7.49 -4.20
CA ILE A 102 -0.58 7.36 -2.78
C ILE A 102 -0.67 8.75 -2.15
N GLU A 103 -1.75 8.99 -1.44
CA GLU A 103 -1.85 10.06 -0.43
C GLU A 103 -2.04 9.37 0.94
N LEU A 104 -1.09 9.56 1.85
CA LEU A 104 -1.06 8.94 3.17
C LEU A 104 -1.19 10.02 4.25
N THR A 105 -2.18 9.87 5.12
CA THR A 105 -2.29 10.64 6.37
C THR A 105 -2.21 9.66 7.54
N PRO A 106 -1.04 9.51 8.17
CA PRO A 106 -0.83 8.49 9.19
C PRO A 106 -1.67 8.77 10.45
N THR A 107 -2.28 7.73 11.00
CA THR A 107 -2.82 7.74 12.36
C THR A 107 -1.66 7.88 13.35
N ALA A 108 -1.80 8.79 14.30
CA ALA A 108 -0.78 9.00 15.32
C ALA A 108 -0.56 7.72 16.15
N PRO A 109 0.68 7.42 16.58
CA PRO A 109 0.95 6.26 17.43
C PRO A 109 0.07 6.26 18.69
N GLY A 110 -0.59 5.13 18.96
CA GLY A 110 -1.50 4.97 20.10
C GLY A 110 -2.90 5.57 19.90
N ALA A 111 -3.19 6.19 18.75
CA ALA A 111 -4.53 6.62 18.38
C ALA A 111 -5.22 5.57 17.48
N ALA A 112 -6.54 5.62 17.46
CA ALA A 112 -7.36 4.90 16.49
C ALA A 112 -7.92 5.88 15.45
N PRO A 113 -8.15 5.46 14.20
CA PRO A 113 -8.96 6.23 13.25
C PRO A 113 -10.34 6.52 13.84
N ALA A 114 -10.96 7.64 13.44
CA ALA A 114 -12.35 7.91 13.79
C ALA A 114 -13.26 6.78 13.29
N ALA A 115 -14.35 6.50 14.01
CA ALA A 115 -15.29 5.45 13.63
C ALA A 115 -15.85 5.70 12.21
N GLY A 116 -15.81 4.67 11.36
CA GLY A 116 -16.18 4.74 9.95
C GLY A 116 -15.10 5.30 9.02
N GLN A 117 -13.93 5.68 9.55
CA GLN A 117 -12.78 6.19 8.80
C GLN A 117 -11.56 5.26 8.93
N GLU A 118 -11.77 4.00 9.28
CA GLU A 118 -10.71 3.01 9.51
C GLU A 118 -9.81 2.82 8.28
N GLN A 119 -10.31 3.18 7.09
CA GLN A 119 -9.65 2.97 5.79
C GLN A 119 -9.51 4.24 4.97
N ALA A 120 -9.57 5.39 5.64
CA ALA A 120 -9.34 6.70 5.04
C ALA A 120 -7.88 7.18 5.18
N GLY A 121 -7.04 6.43 5.91
CA GLY A 121 -5.64 6.81 6.17
C GLY A 121 -4.77 6.76 4.92
N VAL A 122 -5.13 5.94 3.92
CA VAL A 122 -4.46 5.85 2.63
C VAL A 122 -5.48 6.01 1.51
N LYS A 123 -5.28 7.01 0.66
CA LYS A 123 -5.94 7.10 -0.65
C LYS A 123 -4.97 6.55 -1.70
N ALA A 124 -5.31 5.39 -2.25
CA ALA A 124 -4.57 4.77 -3.33
C ALA A 124 -5.36 4.89 -4.64
N THR A 125 -4.69 5.26 -5.72
CA THR A 125 -5.32 5.45 -7.03
C THR A 125 -4.44 4.84 -8.12
N LEU A 126 -5.03 4.01 -8.97
CA LEU A 126 -4.37 3.53 -10.19
C LEU A 126 -4.23 4.72 -11.15
N ALA A 127 -3.04 5.32 -11.19
CA ALA A 127 -2.77 6.55 -11.92
C ALA A 127 -2.39 6.29 -13.37
N ASP A 128 -1.66 5.20 -13.62
CA ASP A 128 -1.30 4.76 -14.98
C ASP A 128 -0.98 3.26 -14.98
N THR A 129 -0.95 2.68 -16.17
CA THR A 129 -0.57 1.29 -16.42
C THR A 129 0.29 1.20 -17.68
N MET A 130 1.41 0.50 -17.64
CA MET A 130 2.28 0.28 -18.80
C MET A 130 2.42 -1.23 -19.07
N LEU A 131 1.96 -1.69 -20.23
CA LEU A 131 2.18 -3.07 -20.66
C LEU A 131 3.66 -3.32 -20.88
N LEU A 132 4.13 -4.51 -20.50
CA LEU A 132 5.46 -4.97 -20.85
C LEU A 132 5.36 -5.68 -22.20
N THR A 133 6.17 -5.25 -23.16
CA THR A 133 6.23 -5.79 -24.52
C THR A 133 7.63 -6.30 -24.82
N ASP A 134 7.74 -7.18 -25.80
CA ASP A 134 9.03 -7.58 -26.37
C ASP A 134 9.60 -6.50 -27.32
N ASP A 135 10.76 -6.81 -27.89
CA ASP A 135 11.50 -5.98 -28.86
C ASP A 135 10.75 -5.74 -30.18
N LYS A 136 9.70 -6.53 -30.45
CA LYS A 136 8.83 -6.42 -31.64
C LYS A 136 7.50 -5.76 -31.33
N GLY A 137 7.30 -5.33 -30.07
CA GLY A 137 6.06 -4.73 -29.60
C GLY A 137 4.93 -5.72 -29.33
N ALA A 138 5.20 -7.03 -29.31
CA ALA A 138 4.23 -8.02 -28.88
C ALA A 138 4.11 -7.99 -27.35
N ASP A 139 2.88 -8.14 -26.84
CA ASP A 139 2.65 -8.22 -25.40
C ASP A 139 3.44 -9.38 -24.80
N ALA A 140 4.09 -9.14 -23.66
CA ALA A 140 4.66 -10.21 -22.87
C ALA A 140 3.54 -11.14 -22.37
N THR A 141 3.89 -12.38 -22.03
CA THR A 141 2.96 -13.36 -21.46
C THR A 141 3.19 -13.53 -19.96
N GLY A 142 2.10 -13.73 -19.22
CA GLY A 142 2.14 -14.12 -17.80
C GLY A 142 2.21 -15.64 -17.60
N LEU A 143 2.24 -16.42 -18.69
CA LEU A 143 2.33 -17.87 -18.64
C LEU A 143 3.75 -18.32 -18.26
N ASP A 144 3.81 -19.46 -17.57
CA ASP A 144 5.09 -20.11 -17.29
C ASP A 144 5.73 -20.57 -18.61
N PRO A 145 7.05 -20.41 -18.79
CA PRO A 145 7.73 -20.93 -19.96
C PRO A 145 7.55 -22.46 -20.01
N LEU A 146 7.23 -22.98 -21.19
CA LEU A 146 7.34 -24.41 -21.46
C LEU A 146 8.82 -24.80 -21.58
N ASN A 147 9.08 -25.98 -22.14
CA ASN A 147 10.42 -26.57 -22.28
C ASN A 147 11.32 -25.82 -23.29
N GLY A 148 10.89 -24.65 -23.81
CA GLY A 148 11.56 -23.91 -24.86
C GLY A 148 12.34 -22.72 -24.32
N VAL A 149 13.59 -22.58 -24.75
CA VAL A 149 14.37 -21.36 -24.60
C VAL A 149 14.42 -20.69 -25.98
N ARG A 150 14.06 -19.41 -26.06
CA ARG A 150 14.33 -18.61 -27.27
C ARG A 150 15.77 -18.09 -27.20
N GLU A 151 16.50 -18.17 -28.31
CA GLU A 151 17.77 -17.47 -28.45
C GLU A 151 17.57 -15.96 -28.20
N ALA A 152 18.57 -15.31 -27.59
CA ALA A 152 18.52 -13.87 -27.41
C ALA A 152 18.48 -13.17 -28.78
N ALA A 153 17.40 -12.44 -29.06
CA ALA A 153 17.35 -11.55 -30.21
C ALA A 153 18.11 -10.27 -29.83
N GLY A 154 19.16 -9.97 -30.60
CA GLY A 154 19.98 -8.77 -30.47
C GLY A 154 19.47 -7.59 -31.29
#